data_AF-A0A7C3NKV6-F1
#
_entry.id   AF-A0A7C3NKV6-F1
#
_cell.length_a   1.000
_cell.length_b   1.000
_cell.length_c   1.000
_cell.angle_alpha   90.00
_cell.angle_beta   90.00
_cell.angle_gamma   90.00
#
_symmetry.space_group_name_H-M   'P 1'
#
loop_
_entity.id
_entity.type
_entity.pdbx_description
1 polymer ?
#
loop_
_entity_poly.entity_id
_entity_poly.type
_entity_poly.pdbx_seq_one_letter_code
_entity_poly.pdbx_strand_id
1 'polypeptide(L)'
;MEKFSLFWIFGFPFLLLLLGRVTTVAAQTQTVAGEQPWPQHRLPAPTDLSQLVSSSAFTVYLPILIVPPPPNPKKGVGVVASPGCTDLQTLQASWYLNWKFFPDSTCTIHEAEKFVPRLRDASMMKFLTPAINSAKASGWLIGFSEPNLSWQANMSPDQGAILWRQIEQAADAAGGIKLVSPSPNQYNPGDADPYGHQWLWAMVDAYRARYGHNPRFDAIGWNIYAKKHSDIKAYLTTRRNEALARGYDVPIWILEYGGECWRSSDNGNTGIMNETTAWFNATPWIGRYAWFANRLTGSQPFAKGWQSCSLIRPNTGLSTELGQTYSKY
;
A
#
# COMPACT_ATOMS: atom_id res chain seq x y z
N MET A 1 62.01 5.43 3.30
CA MET A 1 61.06 4.38 2.89
C MET A 1 59.67 4.99 2.95
N GLU A 2 59.09 5.06 1.76
CA GLU A 2 57.78 5.55 1.29
C GLU A 2 56.85 6.37 2.22
N LYS A 3 56.62 7.61 1.79
CA LYS A 3 55.47 8.47 2.07
C LYS A 3 54.39 8.17 1.04
N PHE A 4 53.10 8.26 1.38
CA PHE A 4 52.11 8.92 0.52
C PHE A 4 50.89 9.38 1.33
N SER A 5 50.59 10.68 1.22
CA SER A 5 49.34 11.32 1.61
C SER A 5 48.36 11.26 0.43
N LEU A 6 47.06 11.16 0.69
CA LEU A 6 46.04 11.43 -0.34
C LEU A 6 44.98 12.42 0.16
N PHE A 7 44.67 13.34 -0.74
CA PHE A 7 43.84 14.53 -0.62
C PHE A 7 42.33 14.25 -0.75
N TRP A 8 41.55 15.18 -0.21
CA TRP A 8 40.12 15.40 -0.48
C TRP A 8 39.89 15.99 -1.87
N ILE A 9 38.85 15.55 -2.60
CA ILE A 9 38.17 16.34 -3.65
C ILE A 9 36.66 16.01 -3.68
N PHE A 10 35.84 17.08 -3.71
CA PHE A 10 34.39 17.13 -3.94
C PHE A 10 34.00 16.80 -5.38
N GLY A 11 32.82 16.21 -5.61
CA GLY A 11 32.21 16.16 -6.95
C GLY A 11 30.85 15.47 -7.03
N PHE A 12 29.77 16.25 -7.03
CA PHE A 12 28.49 15.97 -7.73
C PHE A 12 28.41 16.97 -8.91
N PRO A 13 27.51 16.86 -9.91
CA PRO A 13 26.48 15.84 -10.19
C PRO A 13 26.48 15.36 -11.67
N PHE A 14 25.67 14.36 -12.06
CA PHE A 14 25.11 14.34 -13.42
C PHE A 14 23.74 13.65 -13.48
N LEU A 15 22.80 14.40 -14.05
CA LEU A 15 21.41 14.10 -14.37
C LEU A 15 21.37 13.45 -15.77
N LEU A 16 20.81 12.26 -15.92
CA LEU A 16 20.64 11.61 -17.23
C LEU A 16 19.31 12.08 -17.87
N LEU A 17 19.40 12.98 -18.85
CA LEU A 17 18.30 13.30 -19.78
C LEU A 17 18.45 12.45 -21.05
N LEU A 18 17.50 11.56 -21.31
CA LEU A 18 17.35 10.86 -22.59
C LEU A 18 16.56 11.75 -23.57
N LEU A 19 17.28 12.39 -24.49
CA LEU A 19 16.69 13.02 -25.69
C LEU A 19 16.96 12.11 -26.89
N GLY A 20 15.91 11.47 -27.42
CA GLY A 20 15.97 10.71 -28.66
C GLY A 20 16.06 11.64 -29.88
N ARG A 21 17.13 11.51 -30.68
CA ARG A 21 17.24 12.13 -32.00
C ARG A 21 16.82 11.13 -33.08
N VAL A 22 15.88 11.55 -33.94
CA VAL A 22 15.56 10.86 -35.19
C VAL A 22 16.61 11.27 -36.23
N THR A 23 17.30 10.30 -36.83
CA THR A 23 18.22 10.54 -37.95
C THR A 23 17.61 10.01 -39.24
N THR A 24 17.30 10.92 -40.17
CA THR A 24 17.12 10.62 -41.59
C THR A 24 18.49 10.41 -42.25
N VAL A 25 18.66 9.29 -42.96
CA VAL A 25 19.86 9.02 -43.76
C VAL A 25 19.54 9.36 -45.21
N ALA A 26 20.26 10.34 -45.77
CA ALA A 26 20.27 10.62 -47.21
C ALA A 26 21.41 9.82 -47.87
N ALA A 27 21.11 9.14 -48.97
CA ALA A 27 22.10 8.42 -49.77
C ALA A 27 22.88 9.39 -50.65
N GLN A 28 24.22 9.29 -50.63
CA GLN A 28 25.11 9.93 -51.59
C GLN A 28 25.61 8.89 -52.60
N THR A 29 25.52 9.21 -53.88
CA THR A 29 26.13 8.47 -54.99
C THR A 29 27.49 9.08 -55.33
N GLN A 30 28.51 8.23 -55.52
CA GLN A 30 29.73 8.56 -56.23
C GLN A 30 29.98 7.54 -57.34
N THR A 31 30.26 8.04 -58.53
CA THR A 31 30.82 7.34 -59.71
C THR A 31 32.35 7.54 -59.72
N VAL A 32 33.21 6.64 -60.23
CA VAL A 32 33.57 6.48 -61.66
C VAL A 32 34.63 5.36 -61.89
N ALA A 33 34.38 4.55 -62.94
CA ALA A 33 35.17 3.95 -64.06
C ALA A 33 36.40 3.00 -63.99
N GLY A 34 36.39 2.10 -65.00
CA GLY A 34 37.48 1.30 -65.63
C GLY A 34 37.10 -0.21 -65.69
N GLU A 35 37.14 -1.01 -66.77
CA GLU A 35 37.50 -0.98 -68.21
C GLU A 35 36.83 -2.22 -68.91
N GLN A 36 36.85 -2.28 -70.26
CA GLN A 36 36.10 -3.14 -71.23
C GLN A 36 36.70 -4.57 -71.51
N PRO A 37 36.22 -5.40 -72.49
CA PRO A 37 34.87 -5.92 -72.84
C PRO A 37 34.83 -7.43 -73.26
N TRP A 38 33.66 -8.11 -73.30
CA TRP A 38 33.38 -9.36 -74.10
C TRP A 38 31.85 -9.55 -74.32
N PRO A 39 31.36 -10.41 -75.25
CA PRO A 39 30.39 -10.04 -76.29
C PRO A 39 28.89 -10.15 -75.92
N GLN A 40 28.10 -9.48 -76.76
CA GLN A 40 26.66 -9.20 -76.62
C GLN A 40 25.76 -10.44 -76.69
N HIS A 41 25.08 -10.74 -75.58
CA HIS A 41 23.77 -11.41 -75.61
C HIS A 41 22.67 -10.36 -75.50
N ARG A 42 21.74 -10.35 -76.46
CA ARG A 42 20.55 -9.50 -76.43
C ARG A 42 19.70 -9.87 -75.21
N LEU A 43 19.67 -8.99 -74.21
CA LEU A 43 18.68 -9.02 -73.14
C LEU A 43 17.34 -8.47 -73.68
N PRO A 44 16.20 -9.03 -73.26
CA PRO A 44 14.90 -8.47 -73.58
C PRO A 44 14.76 -7.06 -72.96
N ALA A 45 13.95 -6.23 -73.60
CA ALA A 45 13.72 -4.84 -73.21
C ALA A 45 13.34 -4.74 -71.71
N PRO A 46 13.80 -3.70 -70.98
CA PRO A 46 13.41 -3.51 -69.59
C PRO A 46 11.90 -3.28 -69.54
N THR A 47 11.20 -4.14 -68.80
CA THR A 47 9.81 -3.88 -68.42
C THR A 47 9.80 -2.57 -67.63
N ASP A 48 9.01 -1.62 -68.11
CA ASP A 48 8.81 -0.34 -67.45
C ASP A 48 8.17 -0.56 -66.07
N LEU A 49 8.99 -0.49 -65.02
CA LEU A 49 8.53 -0.61 -63.62
C LEU A 49 7.91 0.69 -63.09
N SER A 50 7.73 1.73 -63.92
CA SER A 50 7.16 3.02 -63.48
C SER A 50 5.66 2.97 -63.15
N GLN A 51 4.97 1.84 -63.37
CA GLN A 51 3.52 1.72 -63.15
C GLN A 51 3.10 1.01 -61.85
N LEU A 52 4.01 0.70 -60.92
CA LEU A 52 3.67 -0.03 -59.68
C LEU A 52 3.84 0.79 -58.40
N VAL A 53 3.51 2.09 -58.42
CA VAL A 53 3.31 2.86 -57.19
C VAL A 53 1.85 3.23 -57.05
N SER A 54 1.00 2.22 -56.79
CA SER A 54 -0.30 2.46 -56.17
C SER A 54 -0.04 3.04 -54.78
N SER A 55 -0.31 4.32 -54.58
CA SER A 55 -0.31 4.95 -53.26
C SER A 55 -1.49 4.42 -52.45
N SER A 56 -1.38 3.20 -51.96
CA SER A 56 -2.34 2.62 -51.03
C SER A 56 -2.12 3.29 -49.68
N ALA A 57 -3.01 4.20 -49.29
CA ALA A 57 -3.04 4.73 -47.93
C ALA A 57 -3.48 3.61 -46.99
N PHE A 58 -2.59 3.16 -46.11
CA PHE A 58 -2.92 2.22 -45.06
C PHE A 58 -3.24 2.97 -43.78
N THR A 59 -4.47 2.82 -43.28
CA THR A 59 -4.83 3.29 -41.94
C THR A 59 -4.26 2.32 -40.91
N VAL A 60 -3.24 2.77 -40.18
CA VAL A 60 -2.66 2.02 -39.05
C VAL A 60 -3.48 2.35 -37.80
N TYR A 61 -4.24 1.36 -37.31
CA TYR A 61 -4.87 1.44 -36.00
C TYR A 61 -3.85 1.06 -34.94
N LEU A 62 -3.23 2.05 -34.30
CA LEU A 62 -2.46 1.82 -33.08
C LEU A 62 -3.45 1.54 -31.94
N PRO A 63 -3.40 0.37 -31.29
CA PRO A 63 -4.18 0.17 -30.09
C PRO A 63 -3.70 1.19 -29.06
N ILE A 64 -4.60 2.06 -28.61
CA ILE A 64 -4.33 2.90 -27.45
C ILE A 64 -4.25 1.93 -26.27
N LEU A 65 -3.03 1.63 -25.82
CA LEU A 65 -2.81 0.96 -24.55
C LEU A 65 -3.24 1.95 -23.46
N ILE A 66 -4.51 1.88 -23.07
CA ILE A 66 -5.00 2.56 -21.87
C ILE A 66 -4.35 1.84 -20.70
N VAL A 67 -3.18 2.31 -20.26
CA VAL A 67 -2.59 1.88 -19.00
C VAL A 67 -3.51 2.40 -17.90
N PRO A 68 -4.15 1.54 -17.09
CA PRO A 68 -4.98 2.02 -16.00
C PRO A 68 -4.13 2.89 -15.06
N PRO A 69 -4.70 3.98 -14.50
CA PRO A 69 -3.96 4.80 -13.55
C PRO A 69 -3.46 3.94 -12.39
N PRO A 70 -2.30 4.26 -11.80
CA PRO A 70 -1.78 3.49 -10.68
C PRO A 70 -2.79 3.50 -9.52
N PRO A 71 -2.87 2.39 -8.75
CA PRO A 71 -3.66 2.32 -7.53
C PRO A 71 -3.43 3.53 -6.63
N ASN A 72 -4.52 4.01 -6.02
CA ASN A 72 -4.44 5.07 -5.03
C ASN A 72 -3.50 4.64 -3.88
N PRO A 73 -2.43 5.41 -3.58
CA PRO A 73 -1.41 5.02 -2.60
C PRO A 73 -1.95 4.95 -1.16
N LYS A 74 -3.12 5.54 -0.88
CA LYS A 74 -3.79 5.43 0.42
C LYS A 74 -4.56 4.10 0.57
N LYS A 75 -5.04 3.54 -0.54
CA LYS A 75 -6.00 2.44 -0.58
C LYS A 75 -5.34 1.09 -0.35
N GLY A 76 -5.69 0.41 0.74
CA GLY A 76 -5.20 -0.93 1.06
C GLY A 76 -6.32 -1.89 1.46
N VAL A 77 -5.97 -3.11 1.82
CA VAL A 77 -6.98 -4.12 2.20
C VAL A 77 -6.50 -4.97 3.38
N GLY A 78 -7.42 -5.29 4.29
CA GLY A 78 -7.21 -6.30 5.32
C GLY A 78 -7.36 -7.70 4.73
N VAL A 79 -6.27 -8.48 4.70
CA VAL A 79 -6.24 -9.81 4.11
C VAL A 79 -6.44 -10.87 5.18
N VAL A 80 -7.65 -11.42 5.25
CA VAL A 80 -8.04 -12.48 6.19
C VAL A 80 -7.75 -13.87 5.62
N ALA A 81 -8.05 -14.09 4.34
CA ALA A 81 -7.89 -15.40 3.70
C ALA A 81 -6.95 -15.35 2.49
N SER A 82 -6.22 -16.45 2.29
CA SER A 82 -5.18 -16.60 1.27
C SER A 82 -5.67 -17.39 0.05
N PRO A 83 -5.00 -17.23 -1.13
CA PRO A 83 -4.01 -16.21 -1.43
C PRO A 83 -4.71 -14.85 -1.57
N GLY A 84 -4.40 -13.89 -0.70
CA GLY A 84 -5.09 -12.60 -0.64
C GLY A 84 -4.24 -11.44 -1.15
N CYS A 85 -2.93 -11.65 -1.35
CA CYS A 85 -2.06 -10.65 -1.96
C CYS A 85 -2.33 -10.45 -3.46
N THR A 86 -2.82 -11.48 -4.15
CA THR A 86 -3.24 -11.37 -5.55
C THR A 86 -4.54 -10.57 -5.70
N ASP A 87 -5.33 -10.41 -4.63
CA ASP A 87 -6.57 -9.61 -4.66
C ASP A 87 -6.30 -8.11 -4.85
N LEU A 88 -5.07 -7.65 -4.58
CA LEU A 88 -4.68 -6.25 -4.73
C LEU A 88 -4.95 -5.71 -6.13
N GLN A 89 -4.66 -6.50 -7.17
CA GLN A 89 -4.89 -6.09 -8.55
C GLN A 89 -6.38 -5.94 -8.85
N THR A 90 -7.19 -6.91 -8.44
CA THR A 90 -8.66 -6.89 -8.60
C THR A 90 -9.29 -5.72 -7.87
N LEU A 91 -8.78 -5.41 -6.67
CA LEU A 91 -9.30 -4.35 -5.81
C LEU A 91 -8.65 -2.98 -6.09
N GLN A 92 -7.70 -2.91 -7.01
CA GLN A 92 -6.90 -1.70 -7.29
C GLN A 92 -6.26 -1.12 -6.01
N ALA A 93 -5.81 -1.99 -5.09
CA ALA A 93 -5.21 -1.59 -3.82
C ALA A 93 -3.67 -1.55 -3.93
N SER A 94 -3.05 -0.58 -3.24
CA SER A 94 -1.61 -0.34 -3.28
C SER A 94 -0.84 -1.03 -2.16
N TRP A 95 -1.51 -1.43 -1.07
CA TRP A 95 -0.90 -2.07 0.08
C TRP A 95 -1.87 -3.02 0.81
N TYR A 96 -1.35 -3.88 1.69
CA TYR A 96 -2.17 -4.73 2.54
C TYR A 96 -1.51 -5.04 3.88
N LEU A 97 -2.33 -5.55 4.80
CA LEU A 97 -1.91 -6.18 6.05
C LEU A 97 -2.66 -7.50 6.24
N ASN A 98 -2.13 -8.37 7.09
CA ASN A 98 -2.74 -9.67 7.44
C ASN A 98 -2.62 -9.98 8.96
N TRP A 99 -2.43 -8.95 9.79
CA TRP A 99 -2.16 -9.04 11.24
C TRP A 99 -0.93 -9.87 11.66
N LYS A 100 -0.10 -10.31 10.71
CA LYS A 100 1.16 -11.01 10.97
C LYS A 100 2.37 -10.09 10.72
N PHE A 101 3.55 -10.60 11.02
CA PHE A 101 4.83 -9.93 10.76
C PHE A 101 5.48 -10.33 9.42
N PHE A 102 4.83 -11.19 8.63
CA PHE A 102 5.31 -11.65 7.34
C PHE A 102 4.14 -11.79 6.34
N PRO A 103 4.38 -11.55 5.04
CA PRO A 103 3.37 -11.77 4.01
C PRO A 103 3.06 -13.28 3.89
N ASP A 104 1.94 -13.63 3.25
CA ASP A 104 1.68 -15.04 2.96
C ASP A 104 2.78 -15.62 2.06
N SER A 105 3.22 -16.86 2.32
CA SER A 105 4.27 -17.52 1.54
C SER A 105 3.90 -17.77 0.09
N THR A 106 2.61 -17.71 -0.24
CA THR A 106 2.10 -17.83 -1.62
C THR A 106 2.26 -16.53 -2.43
N CYS A 107 2.61 -15.42 -1.79
CA CYS A 107 2.83 -14.14 -2.47
C CYS A 107 4.17 -14.11 -3.20
N THR A 108 4.18 -13.53 -4.39
CA THR A 108 5.39 -13.18 -5.12
C THR A 108 6.18 -12.09 -4.39
N ILE A 109 7.44 -11.90 -4.77
CA ILE A 109 8.28 -10.83 -4.22
C ILE A 109 7.65 -9.43 -4.43
N HIS A 110 7.03 -9.20 -5.59
CA HIS A 110 6.40 -7.92 -5.90
C HIS A 110 5.16 -7.64 -5.03
N GLU A 111 4.43 -8.69 -4.65
CA GLU A 111 3.33 -8.55 -3.71
C GLU A 111 3.83 -8.37 -2.28
N ALA A 112 4.90 -9.08 -1.89
CA ALA A 112 5.52 -8.92 -0.57
C ALA A 112 6.01 -7.49 -0.30
N GLU A 113 6.41 -6.73 -1.33
CA GLU A 113 6.77 -5.30 -1.20
C GLU A 113 5.59 -4.40 -0.78
N LYS A 114 4.35 -4.81 -1.10
CA LYS A 114 3.11 -4.08 -0.76
C LYS A 114 2.60 -4.42 0.64
N PHE A 115 3.24 -5.37 1.32
CA PHE A 115 2.87 -5.81 2.65
C PHE A 115 3.39 -4.86 3.73
N VAL A 116 2.53 -4.53 4.69
CA VAL A 116 2.93 -3.85 5.92
C VAL A 116 2.83 -4.81 7.11
N PRO A 117 3.96 -5.21 7.72
CA PRO A 117 3.95 -6.10 8.87
C PRO A 117 3.35 -5.44 10.11
N ARG A 118 2.87 -6.28 11.02
CA ARG A 118 2.36 -5.88 12.33
C ARG A 118 2.93 -6.77 13.44
N LEU A 119 3.21 -6.18 14.59
CA LEU A 119 3.31 -6.90 15.87
C LEU A 119 1.97 -6.76 16.60
N ARG A 120 1.11 -7.78 16.49
CA ARG A 120 -0.30 -7.69 16.93
C ARG A 120 -0.44 -7.51 18.44
N ASP A 121 0.38 -8.20 19.23
CA ASP A 121 0.27 -8.28 20.68
C ASP A 121 1.62 -8.57 21.33
N ALA A 122 1.65 -8.60 22.67
CA ALA A 122 2.85 -8.84 23.46
C ALA A 122 3.55 -10.18 23.14
N SER A 123 2.79 -11.23 22.78
CA SER A 123 3.36 -12.54 22.47
C SER A 123 4.17 -12.55 21.17
N MET A 124 3.91 -11.59 20.28
CA MET A 124 4.63 -11.45 19.02
C MET A 124 5.97 -10.74 19.15
N MET A 125 6.30 -10.16 20.32
CA MET A 125 7.58 -9.47 20.54
C MET A 125 8.79 -10.39 20.37
N LYS A 126 8.63 -11.71 20.56
CA LYS A 126 9.67 -12.71 20.21
C LYS A 126 10.04 -12.73 18.73
N PHE A 127 9.21 -12.14 17.88
CA PHE A 127 9.42 -11.99 16.43
C PHE A 127 9.78 -10.55 16.03
N LEU A 128 10.20 -9.69 16.97
CA LEU A 128 10.56 -8.30 16.69
C LEU A 128 11.61 -8.19 15.56
N THR A 129 12.71 -8.94 15.64
CA THR A 129 13.77 -8.91 14.61
C THR A 129 13.25 -9.38 13.24
N PRO A 130 12.56 -10.52 13.10
CA PRO A 130 11.88 -10.89 11.86
C PRO A 130 10.90 -9.82 11.34
N ALA A 131 10.10 -9.21 12.21
CA ALA A 131 9.14 -8.18 11.83
C ALA A 131 9.83 -6.92 11.26
N ILE A 132 10.91 -6.47 11.90
CA ILE A 132 11.74 -5.35 11.43
C ILE A 132 12.39 -5.67 10.08
N ASN A 133 12.87 -6.89 9.89
CA ASN A 133 13.41 -7.31 8.59
C ASN A 133 12.32 -7.32 7.51
N SER A 134 11.12 -7.82 7.80
CA SER A 134 9.99 -7.74 6.86
C SER A 134 9.58 -6.29 6.57
N ALA A 135 9.69 -5.41 7.55
CA ALA A 135 9.32 -4.00 7.43
C ALA A 135 10.23 -3.22 6.47
N LYS A 136 11.44 -3.71 6.17
CA LYS A 136 12.36 -3.07 5.22
C LYS A 136 11.78 -2.96 3.81
N ALA A 137 10.91 -3.90 3.40
CA ALA A 137 10.33 -3.91 2.06
C ALA A 137 9.36 -2.74 1.84
N SER A 138 8.48 -2.45 2.82
CA SER A 138 7.54 -1.34 2.74
C SER A 138 8.04 -0.06 3.41
N GLY A 139 9.04 -0.15 4.30
CA GLY A 139 9.54 0.92 5.15
C GLY A 139 8.68 1.20 6.38
N TRP A 140 7.69 0.37 6.67
CA TRP A 140 6.70 0.58 7.75
C TRP A 140 6.51 -0.65 8.62
N LEU A 141 6.29 -0.44 9.92
CA LEU A 141 5.83 -1.46 10.86
C LEU A 141 4.62 -0.93 11.63
N ILE A 142 3.57 -1.76 11.73
CA ILE A 142 2.36 -1.44 12.48
C ILE A 142 2.45 -2.01 13.90
N GLY A 143 2.03 -1.21 14.88
CA GLY A 143 1.95 -1.59 16.29
C GLY A 143 0.81 -2.54 16.66
N PHE A 144 0.55 -2.62 17.96
CA PHE A 144 -0.42 -3.56 18.55
C PHE A 144 -1.84 -3.35 18.03
N SER A 145 -2.60 -4.44 17.87
CA SER A 145 -3.96 -4.43 17.33
C SER A 145 -4.97 -4.49 18.45
N GLU A 146 -5.86 -3.50 18.53
CA GLU A 146 -6.95 -3.42 19.51
C GLU A 146 -6.49 -3.78 20.94
N PRO A 147 -5.43 -3.13 21.46
CA PRO A 147 -4.88 -3.47 22.77
C PRO A 147 -5.88 -3.26 23.91
N ASN A 148 -6.90 -2.43 23.69
CA ASN A 148 -7.97 -2.17 24.66
C ASN A 148 -9.00 -3.32 24.76
N LEU A 149 -9.08 -4.22 23.78
CA LEU A 149 -10.06 -5.31 23.80
C LEU A 149 -9.52 -6.59 24.44
N SER A 150 -10.27 -7.13 25.39
CA SER A 150 -9.91 -8.33 26.17
C SER A 150 -9.82 -9.60 25.32
N TRP A 151 -10.51 -9.64 24.17
CA TRP A 151 -10.47 -10.75 23.20
C TRP A 151 -9.50 -10.53 22.04
N GLN A 152 -8.68 -9.48 22.08
CA GLN A 152 -7.65 -9.17 21.07
C GLN A 152 -6.26 -9.18 21.70
N ALA A 153 -5.48 -8.09 21.56
CA ALA A 153 -4.15 -8.03 22.15
C ALA A 153 -4.19 -7.91 23.68
N ASN A 154 -5.26 -7.33 24.25
CA ASN A 154 -5.52 -7.26 25.68
C ASN A 154 -4.29 -6.82 26.50
N MET A 155 -3.87 -5.59 26.31
CA MET A 155 -2.65 -5.03 26.91
C MET A 155 -3.00 -3.85 27.79
N SER A 156 -2.27 -3.66 28.88
CA SER A 156 -2.35 -2.39 29.62
C SER A 156 -1.56 -1.29 28.89
N PRO A 157 -1.91 0.00 29.05
CA PRO A 157 -1.13 1.09 28.48
C PRO A 157 0.34 1.08 28.92
N ASP A 158 0.60 0.68 30.16
CA ASP A 158 1.95 0.57 30.72
C ASP A 158 2.79 -0.52 30.06
N GLN A 159 2.20 -1.70 29.86
CA GLN A 159 2.83 -2.77 29.10
C GLN A 159 3.09 -2.34 27.66
N GLY A 160 2.12 -1.64 27.05
CA GLY A 160 2.27 -1.01 25.74
C GLY A 160 3.47 -0.08 25.68
N ALA A 161 3.64 0.80 26.66
CA ALA A 161 4.76 1.74 26.73
C ALA A 161 6.12 1.04 26.79
N ILE A 162 6.25 0.01 27.64
CA ILE A 162 7.50 -0.76 27.78
C ILE A 162 7.88 -1.46 26.47
N LEU A 163 6.92 -2.14 25.84
CA LEU A 163 7.19 -2.87 24.60
C LEU A 163 7.39 -1.93 23.41
N TRP A 164 6.70 -0.79 23.38
CA TRP A 164 6.88 0.21 22.33
C TRP A 164 8.30 0.77 22.30
N ARG A 165 8.93 0.97 23.47
CA ARG A 165 10.33 1.40 23.54
C ARG A 165 11.27 0.43 22.83
N GLN A 166 11.03 -0.87 22.96
CA GLN A 166 11.81 -1.90 22.27
C GLN A 166 11.60 -1.84 20.75
N ILE A 167 10.37 -1.59 20.30
CA ILE A 167 10.03 -1.43 18.88
C ILE A 167 10.77 -0.23 18.27
N GLU A 168 10.76 0.92 18.93
CA GLU A 168 11.48 2.11 18.46
C GLU A 168 12.98 1.87 18.33
N GLN A 169 13.60 1.29 19.36
CA GLN A 169 15.03 0.98 19.34
C GLN A 169 15.40 0.04 18.19
N ALA A 170 14.60 -0.99 17.94
CA ALA A 170 14.83 -1.91 16.83
C ALA A 170 14.60 -1.26 15.46
N ALA A 171 13.60 -0.38 15.35
CA ALA A 171 13.33 0.39 14.13
C ALA A 171 14.46 1.36 13.79
N ASP A 172 15.04 2.02 14.79
CA ASP A 172 16.17 2.94 14.63
C ASP A 172 17.44 2.18 14.23
N ALA A 173 17.73 1.08 14.92
CA ALA A 173 18.88 0.23 14.62
C ALA A 173 18.83 -0.36 13.20
N ALA A 174 17.64 -0.50 12.61
CA ALA A 174 17.44 -1.01 11.26
C ALA A 174 17.49 0.08 10.15
N GLY A 175 17.91 1.30 10.47
CA GLY A 175 18.01 2.41 9.51
C GLY A 175 16.77 3.30 9.44
N GLY A 176 15.93 3.29 10.48
CA GLY A 176 14.78 4.20 10.61
C GLY A 176 13.50 3.67 9.95
N ILE A 177 13.04 2.50 10.36
CA ILE A 177 11.71 2.00 9.97
C ILE A 177 10.63 2.90 10.57
N LYS A 178 9.67 3.32 9.74
CA LYS A 178 8.55 4.16 10.19
C LYS A 178 7.53 3.35 10.98
N LEU A 179 6.98 3.94 12.03
CA LEU A 179 6.10 3.26 12.98
C LEU A 179 4.68 3.81 12.92
N VAL A 180 3.72 2.91 12.71
CA VAL A 180 2.30 3.19 12.91
C VAL A 180 1.94 2.80 14.33
N SER A 181 1.34 3.72 15.10
CA SER A 181 0.98 3.50 16.50
C SER A 181 0.16 2.22 16.71
N PRO A 182 0.05 1.72 17.96
CA PRO A 182 -1.02 0.80 18.33
C PRO A 182 -2.38 1.35 17.90
N SER A 183 -3.28 0.45 17.49
CA SER A 183 -4.57 0.79 16.90
C SER A 183 -5.71 0.27 17.76
N PRO A 184 -6.11 0.99 18.82
CA PRO A 184 -7.31 0.66 19.57
C PRO A 184 -8.56 0.78 18.70
N ASN A 185 -9.62 0.09 19.10
CA ASN A 185 -10.90 0.18 18.42
C ASN A 185 -11.68 1.44 18.85
N GLN A 186 -12.90 1.62 18.31
CA GLN A 186 -13.69 2.83 18.54
C GLN A 186 -14.47 2.90 19.86
N TYR A 187 -14.44 1.87 20.71
CA TYR A 187 -15.31 1.83 21.89
C TYR A 187 -14.93 2.88 22.94
N ASN A 188 -15.93 3.40 23.63
CA ASN A 188 -15.71 4.34 24.73
C ASN A 188 -15.17 3.61 25.96
N PRO A 189 -14.42 4.31 26.85
CA PRO A 189 -14.10 3.81 28.18
C PRO A 189 -15.35 3.31 28.91
N GLY A 190 -15.22 2.21 29.66
CA GLY A 190 -16.29 1.66 30.49
C GLY A 190 -15.80 0.51 31.39
N ASP A 191 -16.70 -0.11 32.13
CA ASP A 191 -16.33 -1.07 33.18
C ASP A 191 -15.52 -2.27 32.68
N ALA A 192 -15.82 -2.77 31.48
CA ALA A 192 -15.12 -3.91 30.87
C ALA A 192 -13.85 -3.52 30.09
N ASP A 193 -13.69 -2.25 29.76
CA ASP A 193 -12.54 -1.68 29.05
C ASP A 193 -12.32 -0.24 29.56
N PRO A 194 -11.54 -0.06 30.63
CA PRO A 194 -11.44 1.22 31.33
C PRO A 194 -10.81 2.33 30.49
N TYR A 195 -10.14 1.97 29.39
CA TYR A 195 -9.49 2.96 28.52
C TYR A 195 -10.23 3.14 27.19
N GLY A 196 -10.85 2.11 26.62
CA GLY A 196 -11.46 2.18 25.30
C GLY A 196 -10.49 2.74 24.26
N HIS A 197 -10.99 3.60 23.38
CA HIS A 197 -10.17 4.34 22.41
C HIS A 197 -9.13 5.28 23.06
N GLN A 198 -9.28 5.66 24.34
CA GLN A 198 -8.30 6.49 25.06
C GLN A 198 -7.03 5.70 25.45
N TRP A 199 -6.99 4.40 25.22
CA TRP A 199 -5.84 3.54 25.52
C TRP A 199 -4.54 4.07 24.91
N LEU A 200 -4.57 4.54 23.66
CA LEU A 200 -3.37 5.05 22.98
C LEU A 200 -2.78 6.24 23.74
N TRP A 201 -3.64 7.12 24.23
CA TRP A 201 -3.25 8.31 24.97
C TRP A 201 -2.76 8.00 26.37
N ALA A 202 -3.41 7.05 27.06
CA ALA A 202 -2.90 6.51 28.32
C ALA A 202 -1.51 5.87 28.13
N MET A 203 -1.25 5.23 27.00
CA MET A 203 0.06 4.63 26.69
C MET A 203 1.11 5.71 26.43
N VAL A 204 0.75 6.80 25.74
CA VAL A 204 1.62 7.98 25.59
C VAL A 204 1.98 8.57 26.95
N ASP A 205 1.00 8.72 27.84
CA ASP A 205 1.22 9.26 29.19
C ASP A 205 2.13 8.34 30.03
N ALA A 206 1.90 7.02 29.97
CA ALA A 206 2.75 6.02 30.63
C ALA A 206 4.18 6.03 30.05
N TYR A 207 4.33 6.10 28.73
CA TYR A 207 5.63 6.17 28.07
C TYR A 207 6.39 7.43 28.50
N ARG A 208 5.73 8.60 28.49
CA ARG A 208 6.33 9.86 28.92
C ARG A 208 6.76 9.83 30.38
N ALA A 209 5.92 9.27 31.27
CA ALA A 209 6.27 9.11 32.67
C ALA A 209 7.52 8.23 32.87
N ARG A 210 7.78 7.27 31.98
CA ARG A 210 8.91 6.35 32.05
C ARG A 210 10.18 6.87 31.41
N TYR A 211 10.07 7.54 30.26
CA TYR A 211 11.20 7.84 29.40
C TYR A 211 11.43 9.35 29.20
N GLY A 212 10.59 10.20 29.78
CA GLY A 212 10.78 11.66 29.79
C GLY A 212 10.42 12.37 28.49
N HIS A 213 9.91 11.65 27.48
CA HIS A 213 9.47 12.20 26.20
C HIS A 213 8.29 11.39 25.64
N ASN A 214 7.61 11.93 24.63
CA ASN A 214 6.55 11.21 23.93
C ASN A 214 7.12 10.06 23.08
N PRO A 215 6.40 8.93 22.91
CA PRO A 215 6.77 7.91 21.93
C PRO A 215 6.66 8.47 20.51
N ARG A 216 7.54 8.01 19.62
CA ARG A 216 7.51 8.29 18.18
C ARG A 216 6.38 7.52 17.52
N PHE A 217 5.57 8.27 16.77
CA PHE A 217 4.65 7.73 15.77
C PHE A 217 4.91 8.48 14.46
N ASP A 218 5.15 7.75 13.37
CA ASP A 218 5.21 8.31 12.01
C ASP A 218 3.82 8.33 11.35
N ALA A 219 2.89 7.54 11.90
CA ALA A 219 1.46 7.61 11.64
C ALA A 219 0.69 7.10 12.87
N ILE A 220 -0.56 7.53 13.03
CA ILE A 220 -1.44 7.06 14.12
C ILE A 220 -2.49 6.11 13.55
N GLY A 221 -2.54 4.89 14.09
CA GLY A 221 -3.46 3.84 13.67
C GLY A 221 -4.80 3.86 14.42
N TRP A 222 -5.90 3.63 13.70
CA TRP A 222 -7.23 3.41 14.28
C TRP A 222 -7.99 2.28 13.56
N ASN A 223 -8.81 1.55 14.31
CA ASN A 223 -9.81 0.64 13.78
C ASN A 223 -11.20 1.24 14.01
N ILE A 224 -12.05 1.28 12.99
CA ILE A 224 -13.41 1.79 13.15
C ILE A 224 -14.43 1.12 12.25
N TYR A 225 -15.55 0.77 12.84
CA TYR A 225 -16.70 0.23 12.13
C TYR A 225 -17.96 0.95 12.58
N ALA A 226 -18.79 1.36 11.62
CA ALA A 226 -20.03 2.06 11.94
C ALA A 226 -21.08 1.83 10.85
N LYS A 227 -22.34 2.09 11.17
CA LYS A 227 -23.46 1.99 10.22
C LYS A 227 -23.60 3.21 9.31
N LYS A 228 -22.92 4.31 9.61
CA LYS A 228 -23.01 5.56 8.88
C LYS A 228 -21.64 6.17 8.65
N HIS A 229 -21.43 6.71 7.46
CA HIS A 229 -20.22 7.47 7.13
C HIS A 229 -19.99 8.65 8.08
N SER A 230 -21.07 9.34 8.48
CA SER A 230 -21.01 10.47 9.42
C SER A 230 -20.30 10.12 10.73
N ASP A 231 -20.52 8.90 11.22
CA ASP A 231 -19.99 8.46 12.52
C ASP A 231 -18.50 8.14 12.40
N ILE A 232 -18.08 7.53 11.28
CA ILE A 232 -16.65 7.31 10.96
C ILE A 232 -15.92 8.64 10.85
N LYS A 233 -16.50 9.59 10.10
CA LYS A 233 -15.93 10.92 9.90
C LYS A 233 -15.81 11.69 11.21
N ALA A 234 -16.86 11.70 12.03
CA ALA A 234 -16.87 12.37 13.32
C ALA A 234 -15.80 11.78 14.25
N TYR A 235 -15.75 10.45 14.38
CA TYR A 235 -14.76 9.76 15.21
C TYR A 235 -13.32 10.10 14.79
N LEU A 236 -12.98 9.94 13.51
CA LEU A 236 -11.62 10.17 13.03
C LEU A 236 -11.20 11.64 13.11
N THR A 237 -12.15 12.57 12.92
CA THR A 237 -11.90 14.00 13.13
C THR A 237 -11.57 14.30 14.60
N THR A 238 -12.32 13.72 15.55
CA THR A 238 -12.02 13.83 16.98
C THR A 238 -10.64 13.25 17.31
N ARG A 239 -10.32 12.05 16.80
CA ARG A 239 -9.00 11.43 17.01
C ARG A 239 -7.85 12.25 16.43
N ARG A 240 -8.06 12.90 15.27
CA ARG A 240 -7.10 13.84 14.68
C ARG A 240 -6.87 15.05 15.58
N ASN A 241 -7.92 15.63 16.14
CA ASN A 241 -7.80 16.77 17.05
C ASN A 241 -7.08 16.41 18.35
N GLU A 242 -7.34 15.23 18.91
CA GLU A 242 -6.61 14.72 20.08
C GLU A 242 -5.12 14.50 19.79
N ALA A 243 -4.79 13.95 18.61
CA ALA A 243 -3.41 13.79 18.17
C ALA A 243 -2.68 15.14 18.08
N LEU A 244 -3.31 16.13 17.43
CA LEU A 244 -2.77 17.49 17.33
C LEU A 244 -2.57 18.13 18.70
N ALA A 245 -3.54 17.99 19.61
CA ALA A 245 -3.44 18.51 20.97
C ALA A 245 -2.29 17.86 21.78
N ARG A 246 -1.88 16.64 21.41
CA ARG A 246 -0.74 15.93 22.00
C ARG A 246 0.57 16.14 21.26
N GLY A 247 0.60 17.02 20.26
CA GLY A 247 1.79 17.36 19.48
C GLY A 247 2.09 16.41 18.32
N TYR A 248 1.15 15.56 17.94
CA TYR A 248 1.27 14.65 16.81
C TYR A 248 0.63 15.22 15.54
N ASP A 249 1.42 15.94 14.75
CA ASP A 249 1.04 16.33 13.39
C ASP A 249 1.51 15.29 12.37
N VAL A 250 1.00 14.07 12.49
CA VAL A 250 1.31 12.93 11.61
C VAL A 250 0.04 12.36 10.99
N PRO A 251 0.12 11.69 9.83
CA PRO A 251 -1.07 11.14 9.18
C PRO A 251 -1.77 10.08 10.03
N ILE A 252 -3.09 9.98 9.86
CA ILE A 252 -3.89 8.88 10.39
C ILE A 252 -3.92 7.72 9.39
N TRP A 253 -3.71 6.52 9.90
CA TRP A 253 -3.93 5.26 9.19
C TRP A 253 -5.16 4.56 9.75
N ILE A 254 -6.10 4.23 8.87
CA ILE A 254 -7.28 3.44 9.22
C ILE A 254 -6.96 1.99 8.88
N LEU A 255 -6.55 1.23 9.87
CA LEU A 255 -5.99 -0.11 9.66
C LEU A 255 -7.08 -1.16 9.47
N GLU A 256 -8.28 -0.87 9.96
CA GLU A 256 -9.50 -1.58 9.66
C GLU A 256 -10.67 -0.60 9.60
N TYR A 257 -11.45 -0.68 8.52
CA TYR A 257 -12.80 -0.11 8.51
C TYR A 257 -13.80 -0.95 7.73
N GLY A 258 -15.06 -0.76 8.07
CA GLY A 258 -16.20 -1.35 7.39
C GLY A 258 -17.51 -0.92 8.05
N GLY A 259 -18.61 -1.53 7.63
CA GLY A 259 -19.82 -1.52 8.46
C GLY A 259 -19.91 -2.77 9.34
N GLU A 260 -20.94 -2.81 10.19
CA GLU A 260 -21.10 -3.83 11.24
C GLU A 260 -21.57 -5.20 10.69
N CYS A 261 -20.71 -5.95 10.01
CA CYS A 261 -21.05 -7.28 9.45
C CYS A 261 -20.95 -8.47 10.42
N TRP A 262 -20.63 -8.23 11.69
CA TRP A 262 -20.60 -9.27 12.74
C TRP A 262 -21.96 -9.48 13.42
N ARG A 263 -22.88 -8.51 13.32
CA ARG A 263 -24.19 -8.53 14.00
C ARG A 263 -25.36 -8.91 13.08
N SER A 264 -25.31 -8.55 11.80
CA SER A 264 -26.37 -8.86 10.82
C SER A 264 -25.84 -8.83 9.39
N SER A 265 -26.61 -9.36 8.45
CA SER A 265 -26.36 -9.29 6.99
C SER A 265 -26.71 -7.91 6.40
N ASP A 266 -26.50 -6.82 7.16
CA ASP A 266 -26.86 -5.47 6.72
C ASP A 266 -26.11 -5.13 5.42
N ASN A 267 -26.85 -4.73 4.39
CA ASN A 267 -26.35 -4.42 3.05
C ASN A 267 -25.94 -2.94 2.89
N GLY A 268 -26.04 -2.13 3.94
CA GLY A 268 -25.59 -0.73 3.94
C GLY A 268 -24.10 -0.51 3.70
N ASN A 269 -23.29 -1.57 3.69
CA ASN A 269 -21.83 -1.50 3.52
C ASN A 269 -21.39 -0.87 2.19
N THR A 270 -22.15 -1.05 1.11
CA THR A 270 -21.83 -0.40 -0.18
C THR A 270 -21.93 1.12 -0.07
N GLY A 271 -22.97 1.64 0.60
CA GLY A 271 -23.14 3.08 0.83
C GLY A 271 -22.05 3.64 1.76
N ILE A 272 -21.79 2.96 2.88
CA ILE A 272 -20.72 3.32 3.82
C ILE A 272 -19.37 3.35 3.11
N MET A 273 -19.06 2.34 2.30
CA MET A 273 -17.82 2.26 1.53
C MET A 273 -17.71 3.43 0.57
N ASN A 274 -18.76 3.70 -0.21
CA ASN A 274 -18.77 4.73 -1.23
C ASN A 274 -18.43 6.10 -0.64
N GLU A 275 -19.18 6.52 0.39
CA GLU A 275 -19.00 7.82 1.03
C GLU A 275 -17.68 7.91 1.81
N THR A 276 -17.32 6.85 2.55
CA THR A 276 -16.13 6.85 3.39
C THR A 276 -14.85 6.82 2.58
N THR A 277 -14.80 6.02 1.51
CA THR A 277 -13.61 5.92 0.65
C THR A 277 -13.39 7.21 -0.12
N ALA A 278 -14.45 7.83 -0.64
CA ALA A 278 -14.37 9.15 -1.26
C ALA A 278 -13.81 10.21 -0.30
N TRP A 279 -14.31 10.23 0.95
CA TRP A 279 -13.84 11.15 1.97
C TRP A 279 -12.39 10.90 2.39
N PHE A 280 -11.98 9.63 2.55
CA PHE A 280 -10.59 9.27 2.84
C PHE A 280 -9.61 9.76 1.77
N ASN A 281 -10.01 9.65 0.51
CA ASN A 281 -9.22 10.14 -0.62
C ASN A 281 -9.07 11.66 -0.58
N ALA A 282 -10.18 12.38 -0.35
CA ALA A 282 -10.20 13.84 -0.30
C ALA A 282 -9.54 14.45 0.95
N THR A 283 -9.33 13.67 2.03
CA THR A 283 -8.84 14.18 3.32
C THR A 283 -7.30 14.12 3.41
N PRO A 284 -6.58 15.26 3.48
CA PRO A 284 -5.12 15.26 3.39
C PRO A 284 -4.40 14.56 4.55
N TRP A 285 -4.93 14.65 5.77
CA TRP A 285 -4.34 14.03 6.96
C TRP A 285 -4.63 12.53 7.09
N ILE A 286 -5.43 11.95 6.19
CA ILE A 286 -5.57 10.50 6.07
C ILE A 286 -4.46 9.99 5.16
N GLY A 287 -3.54 9.21 5.74
CA GLY A 287 -2.39 8.66 5.05
C GLY A 287 -2.68 7.35 4.34
N ARG A 288 -3.35 6.41 5.02
CA ARG A 288 -3.75 5.11 4.46
C ARG A 288 -5.03 4.59 5.09
N TYR A 289 -5.74 3.72 4.37
CA TYR A 289 -6.94 3.04 4.88
C TYR A 289 -7.05 1.62 4.31
N ALA A 290 -7.59 0.68 5.09
CA ALA A 290 -7.76 -0.71 4.67
C ALA A 290 -9.16 -1.25 5.01
N TRP A 291 -9.91 -1.65 3.97
CA TRP A 291 -11.22 -2.26 4.17
C TRP A 291 -11.07 -3.64 4.81
N PHE A 292 -11.90 -3.94 5.80
CA PHE A 292 -12.03 -5.27 6.38
C PHE A 292 -13.26 -5.98 5.80
N ALA A 293 -13.12 -6.98 4.92
CA ALA A 293 -11.86 -7.64 4.52
C ALA A 293 -11.91 -8.20 3.08
N ASN A 294 -10.76 -8.66 2.58
CA ASN A 294 -10.65 -9.22 1.23
C ASN A 294 -11.65 -10.37 0.99
N ARG A 295 -11.66 -11.35 1.89
CA ARG A 295 -12.43 -12.60 1.78
C ARG A 295 -12.87 -13.03 3.16
N LEU A 296 -14.17 -13.19 3.33
CA LEU A 296 -14.79 -13.77 4.51
C LEU A 296 -15.66 -14.96 4.08
N THR A 297 -15.93 -15.88 5.00
CA THR A 297 -16.73 -17.10 4.84
C THR A 297 -17.64 -17.29 6.05
N GLY A 298 -18.60 -18.21 5.95
CA GLY A 298 -19.45 -18.57 7.09
C GLY A 298 -18.72 -19.30 8.23
N SER A 299 -17.44 -19.67 8.02
CA SER A 299 -16.65 -20.39 9.02
C SER A 299 -15.99 -19.48 10.05
N GLN A 300 -15.93 -18.16 9.83
CA GLN A 300 -15.44 -17.26 10.88
C GLN A 300 -16.56 -16.95 11.89
N PRO A 301 -16.37 -17.27 13.19
CA PRO A 301 -17.40 -17.04 14.21
C PRO A 301 -17.81 -15.56 14.35
N PHE A 302 -16.91 -14.65 13.98
CA PHE A 302 -17.11 -13.20 14.06
C PHE A 302 -17.80 -12.61 12.82
N ALA A 303 -18.02 -13.38 11.74
CA ALA A 303 -18.51 -12.86 10.46
C ALA A 303 -19.88 -13.44 10.09
N LYS A 304 -20.87 -13.33 10.98
CA LYS A 304 -22.23 -13.85 10.73
C LYS A 304 -22.89 -13.27 9.46
N GLY A 305 -22.63 -12.00 9.15
CA GLY A 305 -23.04 -11.32 7.93
C GLY A 305 -21.93 -11.17 6.90
N TRP A 306 -20.96 -12.12 6.85
CA TRP A 306 -19.74 -12.00 6.06
C TRP A 306 -19.94 -11.57 4.61
N GLN A 307 -21.05 -11.97 3.97
CA GLN A 307 -21.33 -11.66 2.57
C GLN A 307 -21.36 -10.15 2.30
N SER A 308 -21.80 -9.34 3.29
CA SER A 308 -21.88 -7.89 3.12
C SER A 308 -20.56 -7.18 3.35
N CYS A 309 -19.50 -7.84 3.82
CA CYS A 309 -18.18 -7.27 4.06
C CYS A 309 -17.07 -7.83 3.16
N SER A 310 -17.31 -8.98 2.53
CA SER A 310 -16.33 -9.66 1.68
C SER A 310 -16.19 -8.92 0.34
N LEU A 311 -14.97 -8.51 -0.01
CA LEU A 311 -14.70 -7.85 -1.31
C LEU A 311 -14.59 -8.86 -2.46
N ILE A 312 -14.13 -10.06 -2.17
CA ILE A 312 -13.92 -11.14 -3.12
C ILE A 312 -14.72 -12.35 -2.66
N ARG A 313 -15.33 -13.06 -3.61
CA ARG A 313 -16.04 -14.30 -3.36
C ARG A 313 -15.02 -15.38 -3.00
N PRO A 314 -15.08 -15.97 -1.81
CA PRO A 314 -14.03 -16.88 -1.33
C PRO A 314 -13.86 -18.12 -2.22
N ASN A 315 -14.94 -18.61 -2.84
CA ASN A 315 -14.92 -19.85 -3.61
C ASN A 315 -14.53 -19.66 -5.09
N THR A 316 -14.64 -18.43 -5.62
CA THR A 316 -14.46 -18.19 -7.06
C THR A 316 -13.35 -17.18 -7.38
N GLY A 317 -12.85 -16.44 -6.40
CA GLY A 317 -11.89 -15.35 -6.61
C GLY A 317 -12.47 -14.13 -7.36
N LEU A 318 -13.76 -14.16 -7.71
CA LEU A 318 -14.42 -13.06 -8.39
C LEU A 318 -14.80 -11.96 -7.40
N SER A 319 -14.73 -10.70 -7.84
CA SER A 319 -15.16 -9.57 -7.04
C SER A 319 -16.66 -9.63 -6.70
N THR A 320 -17.02 -9.29 -5.45
CA THR A 320 -18.41 -9.04 -5.04
C THR A 320 -18.87 -7.67 -5.53
N GLU A 321 -20.15 -7.34 -5.40
CA GLU A 321 -20.63 -5.98 -5.69
C GLU A 321 -19.91 -4.92 -4.83
N LEU A 322 -19.64 -5.27 -3.57
CA LEU A 322 -18.85 -4.44 -2.67
C LEU A 322 -17.40 -4.29 -3.17
N GLY A 323 -16.75 -5.39 -3.60
CA GLY A 323 -15.40 -5.34 -4.17
C GLY A 323 -15.32 -4.51 -5.45
N GLN A 324 -16.34 -4.58 -6.31
CA GLN A 324 -16.45 -3.76 -7.52
C GLN A 324 -16.66 -2.28 -7.17
N THR A 325 -17.31 -1.99 -6.05
CA THR A 325 -17.42 -0.62 -5.53
C THR A 325 -16.06 -0.14 -5.04
N TYR A 326 -15.34 -0.99 -4.31
CA TYR A 326 -14.02 -0.67 -3.76
C TYR A 326 -12.95 -0.41 -4.83
N SER A 327 -13.01 -1.13 -5.95
CA SER A 327 -12.03 -1.00 -7.04
C SER A 327 -12.12 0.32 -7.81
N LYS A 328 -13.24 1.05 -7.71
CA LYS A 328 -13.46 2.32 -8.44
C LYS A 328 -12.74 3.54 -7.85
N TYR A 329 -12.24 3.44 -6.62
CA TYR A 329 -11.66 4.54 -5.82
C TYR A 329 -10.13 4.59 -5.79
#